data_AF-A0A7X9CH33-F1
#
_entry.id   AF-A0A7X9CH33-F1
#
_cell.length_a   1.000
_cell.length_b   1.000
_cell.length_c   1.000
_cell.angle_alpha   90.00
_cell.angle_beta   90.00
_cell.angle_gamma   90.00
#
_symmetry.space_group_name_H-M   'P 1'
#
loop_
_entity.id
_entity.type
_entity.pdbx_description
1 polymer ?
#
loop_
_entity_poly.entity_id
_entity_poly.type
_entity_poly.pdbx_seq_one_letter_code
_entity_poly.pdbx_strand_id
1 'polypeptide(L)'
;MSYTNEDIRKASELFFHLLKNRILPATDILASQYYDNNEVREILNNMAEEGGLRIFGTRQNLHLVTESENSIFATTYTHMKERYNKLYRKKYFYLANIIICIY
;
A
#
# COMPACT_ATOMS: atom_id res chain seq x y z
N MET A 1 -17.03 -0.91 -19.52
CA MET A 1 -17.57 0.10 -18.59
C MET A 1 -16.81 1.38 -18.85
N SER A 2 -17.50 2.53 -18.99
CA SER A 2 -16.84 3.81 -19.24
C SER A 2 -16.68 4.53 -17.90
N TYR A 3 -15.48 4.57 -17.36
CA TYR A 3 -15.19 5.38 -16.17
C TYR A 3 -15.46 6.85 -16.47
N THR A 4 -16.03 7.60 -15.53
CA THR A 4 -16.18 9.04 -15.67
C THR A 4 -14.87 9.72 -15.33
N ASN A 5 -14.54 10.82 -15.99
CA ASN A 5 -13.36 11.64 -15.65
C ASN A 5 -13.36 12.09 -14.18
N GLU A 6 -14.54 12.24 -13.56
CA GLU A 6 -14.63 12.55 -12.14
C GLU A 6 -14.18 11.41 -11.24
N ASP A 7 -14.47 10.16 -11.59
CA ASP A 7 -14.09 8.98 -10.80
C ASP A 7 -12.58 8.77 -10.83
N ILE A 8 -11.97 8.96 -12.01
CA ILE A 8 -10.52 8.93 -12.18
C ILE A 8 -9.87 10.01 -11.31
N ARG A 9 -10.37 11.26 -11.36
CA ARG A 9 -9.82 12.35 -10.55
C ARG A 9 -9.90 12.06 -9.05
N LYS A 10 -11.05 11.57 -8.57
CA LYS A 10 -11.27 11.22 -7.16
C LYS A 10 -10.36 10.07 -6.72
N ALA A 11 -10.23 9.03 -7.54
CA ALA A 11 -9.34 7.91 -7.26
C ALA A 11 -7.87 8.38 -7.21
N SER A 12 -7.43 9.22 -8.15
CA SER A 12 -6.06 9.75 -8.15
C SER A 12 -5.78 10.61 -6.92
N GLU A 13 -6.71 11.47 -6.52
CA GLU A 13 -6.57 12.28 -5.30
C GLU A 13 -6.42 11.40 -4.06
N LEU A 14 -7.29 10.39 -3.90
CA LEU A 14 -7.21 9.41 -2.82
C LEU A 14 -5.89 8.63 -2.86
N PHE A 15 -5.42 8.23 -4.04
CA PHE A 15 -4.15 7.53 -4.20
C PHE A 15 -2.96 8.36 -3.71
N PHE A 16 -2.85 9.62 -4.13
CA PHE A 16 -1.76 10.50 -3.67
C PHE A 16 -1.85 10.79 -2.17
N HIS A 17 -3.07 10.90 -1.63
CA HIS A 17 -3.27 11.08 -0.21
C HIS A 17 -2.83 9.83 0.59
N LEU A 18 -3.12 8.64 0.08
CA LEU A 18 -2.64 7.36 0.62
C LEU A 18 -1.12 7.22 0.47
N LEU A 19 -0.51 7.69 -0.62
CA LEU A 19 0.94 7.69 -0.80
C LEU A 19 1.63 8.52 0.28
N LYS A 20 1.07 9.69 0.61
CA LYS A 20 1.63 10.59 1.63
C LYS A 20 1.51 10.02 3.05
N ASN A 21 0.34 9.49 3.41
CA ASN A 21 0.04 9.12 4.80
C ASN A 21 0.13 7.62 5.09
N ARG A 22 0.18 6.77 4.06
CA ARG A 22 0.14 5.28 4.08
C ARG A 22 -1.10 4.65 4.70
N ILE A 23 -1.75 5.32 5.64
CA ILE A 23 -2.94 4.86 6.36
C ILE A 23 -3.90 6.04 6.45
N LEU A 24 -5.15 5.82 6.07
CA LEU A 24 -6.24 6.77 6.27
C LEU A 24 -7.35 6.13 7.11
N PRO A 25 -7.88 6.82 8.13
CA PRO A 25 -9.03 6.32 8.86
C PRO A 25 -10.25 6.27 7.95
N ALA A 26 -11.12 5.28 8.13
CA ALA A 26 -12.34 5.10 7.35
C ALA A 26 -13.35 6.25 7.55
N THR A 27 -13.17 7.06 8.59
CA THR A 27 -13.94 8.28 8.84
C THR A 27 -13.48 9.46 7.98
N ASP A 28 -12.34 9.36 7.29
CA ASP A 28 -11.87 10.37 6.36
C ASP A 28 -12.80 10.43 5.15
N ILE A 29 -13.14 11.65 4.73
CA ILE A 29 -14.03 11.92 3.58
C ILE A 29 -13.50 11.24 2.32
N LEU A 30 -12.18 11.24 2.12
CA LEU A 30 -11.57 10.61 0.96
C LEU A 30 -11.55 9.08 1.08
N ALA A 31 -11.34 8.54 2.28
CA ALA A 31 -11.38 7.10 2.51
C ALA A 31 -12.79 6.53 2.35
N SER A 32 -13.84 7.28 2.71
CA SER A 32 -15.24 6.88 2.50
C SER A 32 -15.53 6.58 1.03
N GLN A 33 -14.95 7.37 0.11
CA GLN A 33 -15.17 7.17 -1.34
C GLN A 33 -14.71 5.79 -1.83
N TYR A 34 -13.71 5.18 -1.18
CA TYR A 34 -13.30 3.82 -1.46
C TYR A 34 -14.37 2.78 -1.07
N TYR A 35 -15.10 3.03 0.02
CA TYR A 35 -16.15 2.12 0.52
C TYR A 35 -17.48 2.31 -0.21
N ASP A 36 -17.79 3.55 -0.60
CA ASP A 36 -19.08 3.94 -1.15
C ASP A 36 -19.17 3.81 -2.67
N ASN A 37 -18.05 3.99 -3.39
CA ASN A 37 -18.02 3.94 -4.85
C ASN A 37 -17.13 2.79 -5.37
N ASN A 38 -17.76 1.80 -6.02
CA ASN A 38 -17.07 0.65 -6.60
C ASN A 38 -16.15 1.01 -7.77
N GLU A 39 -16.48 2.04 -8.56
CA GLU A 39 -15.68 2.47 -9.71
C GLU A 39 -14.39 3.13 -9.23
N VAL A 40 -14.48 4.02 -8.24
CA VAL A 40 -13.31 4.63 -7.58
C VAL A 40 -12.44 3.56 -6.94
N ARG A 41 -13.04 2.55 -6.30
CA ARG A 41 -12.31 1.40 -5.72
C ARG A 41 -11.53 0.62 -6.79
N GLU A 42 -12.17 0.32 -7.92
CA GLU A 42 -11.55 -0.43 -9.01
C GLU A 42 -10.38 0.35 -9.63
N ILE A 43 -10.60 1.62 -9.96
CA ILE A 43 -9.56 2.51 -10.49
C ILE A 43 -8.39 2.62 -9.50
N LEU A 44 -8.69 2.79 -8.21
CA LEU A 44 -7.68 2.91 -7.15
C LEU A 44 -6.85 1.63 -6.99
N ASN A 45 -7.49 0.46 -7.03
CA ASN A 45 -6.80 -0.82 -6.97
C ASN A 45 -5.91 -1.03 -8.20
N ASN A 46 -6.40 -0.73 -9.41
CA ASN A 46 -5.63 -0.85 -10.65
C ASN A 46 -4.39 0.07 -10.63
N MET A 47 -4.55 1.33 -10.21
CA MET A 47 -3.42 2.26 -10.07
C MET A 47 -2.39 1.79 -9.04
N ALA A 48 -2.84 1.19 -7.93
CA ALA A 48 -1.93 0.64 -6.94
C ALA A 48 -1.17 -0.57 -7.50
N GLU A 49 -1.87 -1.49 -8.18
CA GLU A 49 -1.28 -2.70 -8.77
C GLU A 49 -0.22 -2.36 -9.83
N GLU A 50 -0.49 -1.37 -10.71
CA GLU A 50 0.49 -0.86 -11.67
C GLU A 50 1.75 -0.29 -11.00
N GLY A 51 1.63 0.23 -9.78
CA GLY A 51 2.74 0.73 -8.97
C GLY A 51 3.44 -0.32 -8.10
N GLY A 52 3.04 -1.60 -8.18
CA GLY A 52 3.49 -2.64 -7.24
C GLY A 52 3.06 -2.35 -5.80
N LEU A 53 1.90 -1.74 -5.63
CA LEU A 53 1.30 -1.40 -4.35
C LEU A 53 -0.02 -2.16 -4.22
N ARG A 54 -0.44 -2.39 -2.98
CA ARG A 54 -1.67 -3.05 -2.64
C ARG A 54 -2.46 -2.23 -1.65
N ILE A 55 -3.74 -2.09 -1.92
CA ILE A 55 -4.66 -1.42 -1.00
C ILE A 55 -5.37 -2.46 -0.15
N PHE A 56 -5.41 -2.20 1.15
CA PHE A 56 -6.03 -3.06 2.13
C PHE A 56 -7.04 -2.25 2.96
N GLY A 57 -8.32 -2.46 2.68
CA GLY A 57 -9.41 -1.87 3.45
C GLY A 57 -9.74 -2.71 4.69
N THR A 58 -9.72 -2.08 5.86
CA THR A 58 -10.24 -2.63 7.11
C THR A 58 -11.45 -1.81 7.55
N ARG A 59 -12.24 -2.32 8.51
CA ARG A 59 -13.40 -1.59 9.05
C ARG A 59 -13.06 -0.20 9.61
N GLN A 60 -11.82 0.02 10.00
CA GLN A 60 -11.40 1.27 10.65
C GLN A 60 -10.46 2.11 9.80
N ASN A 61 -9.69 1.49 8.91
CA ASN A 61 -8.62 2.16 8.18
C ASN A 61 -8.46 1.59 6.77
N LEU A 62 -8.10 2.45 5.83
CA LEU A 62 -7.62 2.12 4.50
C LEU A 62 -6.09 2.20 4.49
N HIS A 63 -5.43 1.11 4.11
CA HIS A 63 -3.99 0.99 4.11
C HIS A 63 -3.45 0.90 2.69
N LEU A 64 -2.32 1.56 2.43
CA LEU A 64 -1.50 1.38 1.25
C LEU A 64 -0.23 0.63 1.64
N VAL A 65 -0.05 -0.57 1.10
CA VAL A 65 1.03 -1.49 1.42
C VAL A 65 1.83 -1.74 0.14
N THR A 66 3.15 -1.86 0.25
CA THR A 66 3.97 -2.24 -0.89
C THR A 66 3.87 -3.74 -1.11
N GLU A 67 3.77 -4.19 -2.37
CA GLU A 67 4.00 -5.61 -2.65
C GLU A 67 5.45 -5.96 -2.32
N SER A 68 5.67 -7.22 -1.92
CA SER A 68 7.00 -7.68 -1.53
C SER A 68 7.91 -7.82 -2.75
N GLU A 69 7.38 -8.39 -3.83
CA GLU A 69 8.06 -8.56 -5.12
C GLU A 69 7.72 -7.40 -6.09
N ASN A 70 8.72 -6.92 -6.84
CA ASN A 70 8.59 -5.93 -7.93
C ASN A 70 7.98 -4.55 -7.61
N SER A 71 7.82 -4.19 -6.34
CA SER A 71 7.39 -2.83 -5.97
C SER A 71 8.53 -1.81 -6.09
N ILE A 72 8.32 -0.74 -6.85
CA ILE A 72 9.24 0.42 -6.90
C ILE A 72 9.34 1.10 -5.53
N PHE A 73 8.34 0.90 -4.68
CA PHE A 73 8.26 1.49 -3.34
C PHE A 73 8.72 0.54 -2.23
N ALA A 74 9.03 -0.72 -2.53
CA ALA A 74 9.55 -1.65 -1.54
C ALA A 74 10.96 -1.24 -1.10
N THR A 75 11.17 -1.18 0.20
CA THR A 75 12.48 -0.91 0.79
C THR A 75 13.37 -2.14 0.69
N THR A 76 14.70 -1.95 0.77
CA THR A 76 15.70 -3.03 0.81
C THR A 76 15.37 -4.09 1.88
N TYR A 77 14.76 -3.70 2.99
CA TYR A 77 14.35 -4.61 4.05
C TYR A 77 13.15 -5.49 3.70
N THR A 78 12.21 -4.98 2.89
CA THR A 78 11.08 -5.76 2.37
C THR A 78 11.60 -6.87 1.45
N HIS A 79 12.47 -6.52 0.50
CA HIS A 79 13.12 -7.48 -0.39
C HIS A 79 13.97 -8.50 0.37
N MET A 80 14.67 -8.07 1.42
CA MET A 80 15.50 -8.97 2.25
C MET A 80 14.64 -10.00 2.99
N LYS A 81 13.49 -9.59 3.53
CA LYS A 81 12.59 -10.50 4.25
C LYS A 81 11.99 -11.57 3.34
N GLU A 82 11.69 -11.21 2.10
CA GLU A 82 11.16 -12.14 1.09
C GLU A 82 12.24 -13.08 0.55
N ARG A 83 13.41 -12.56 0.18
CA ARG A 83 14.53 -13.36 -0.32
C ARG A 83 15.04 -14.39 0.68
N TYR A 84 14.95 -14.09 1.98
CA TYR A 84 15.45 -14.97 3.03
C TYR A 84 14.31 -15.50 3.90
N ASN A 85 13.78 -16.68 3.53
CA ASN A 85 12.70 -17.37 4.26
C ASN A 85 12.96 -17.60 5.76
N LYS A 86 14.22 -17.59 6.23
CA LYS A 86 14.57 -17.70 7.66
C LYS A 86 14.38 -16.40 8.45
N LEU A 87 14.29 -15.25 7.78
CA LEU A 87 14.06 -13.93 8.39
C LEU A 87 12.58 -13.64 8.67
N TYR A 88 11.67 -14.56 8.37
CA TYR A 88 10.26 -14.42 8.76
C TYR A 88 10.06 -14.31 10.28
N ARG A 89 10.92 -14.96 11.08
CA ARG A 89 10.86 -14.83 12.55
C ARG A 89 11.46 -13.50 12.97
N LYS A 90 10.63 -12.68 13.65
CA LYS A 90 10.99 -11.34 14.15
C LYS A 90 12.39 -11.26 14.78
N LYS A 91 12.74 -12.23 15.64
CA LYS A 91 14.05 -12.26 16.31
C LYS A 91 15.25 -12.29 15.34
N TYR A 92 15.16 -13.04 14.23
CA TYR A 92 16.24 -13.16 13.27
C TYR A 92 16.30 -11.95 12.34
N PHE A 93 15.14 -11.37 12.00
CA PHE A 93 15.07 -10.11 11.27
C PHE A 93 15.70 -8.96 12.05
N TYR A 94 15.36 -8.79 13.33
CA TYR A 94 15.97 -7.75 14.15
C TYR A 94 17.47 -7.94 14.33
N LEU A 95 17.92 -9.18 14.55
CA LEU A 95 19.36 -9.46 14.62
C LEU A 95 20.08 -9.10 13.31
N ALA A 96 19.52 -9.46 12.15
CA ALA A 96 20.10 -9.11 10.86
C ALA A 96 20.16 -7.59 10.64
N ASN A 97 19.10 -6.86 11.02
CA ASN A 97 19.10 -5.39 10.96
C ASN A 97 20.19 -4.79 11.85
N ILE A 98 20.35 -5.28 13.08
CA ILE A 98 21.40 -4.80 14.00
C ILE A 98 22.79 -5.03 13.39
N ILE A 99 23.04 -6.20 12.80
CA ILE A 99 24.32 -6.51 12.16
C ILE A 99 24.58 -5.54 10.99
N ILE A 100 23.60 -5.35 10.09
CA ILE A 100 23.70 -4.47 8.92
C ILE A 100 23.85 -2.99 9.30
N CYS A 101 23.28 -2.54 10.42
CA CYS A 101 23.42 -1.15 10.87
C CYS A 101 24.75 -0.86 11.56
N ILE A 102 25.44 -1.90 12.08
CA ILE A 102 26.72 -1.76 12.79
C ILE A 102 27.92 -1.97 11.86
N TYR A 103 27.79 -2.86 10.87
CA TYR A 103 28.82 -3.21 9.89
C TYR A 103 28.42 -2.79 8.47
#